data_AF-A0A7X7DN19-F1
#
_entry.id   AF-A0A7X7DN19-F1
#
_cell.length_a   1.000
_cell.length_b   1.000
_cell.length_c   1.000
_cell.angle_alpha   90.00
_cell.angle_beta   90.00
_cell.angle_gamma   90.00
#
_symmetry.space_group_name_H-M   'P 1'
#
loop_
_entity.id
_entity.type
_entity.pdbx_description
1 polymer ?
#
loop_
_entity_poly.entity_id
_entity_poly.type
_entity_poly.pdbx_seq_one_letter_code
_entity_poly.pdbx_strand_id
1 'polypeptide(L)'
;MYSLKNGIKVRGNYVIPPYYTEKDFAALRKFAGESTVALAGYTILTPMPGTQFYYDQFNAIIDHGLSKYNFFNCVMKTTLPLDKYYKEVSDLWLVRKGSETI
;
A
#
# COMPACT_ATOMS: atom_id res chain seq x y z
N MET A 1 -8.58 23.91 2.68
CA MET A 1 -8.62 22.93 1.58
C MET A 1 -7.20 22.62 1.15
N TYR A 2 -6.81 21.34 1.10
CA TYR A 2 -5.49 20.89 0.65
C TYR A 2 -5.39 20.91 -0.89
N SER A 3 -5.55 22.09 -1.48
CA SER A 3 -5.27 22.33 -2.90
C SER A 3 -3.93 23.03 -3.02
N LEU A 4 -3.12 22.64 -4.00
CA LEU A 4 -2.04 23.52 -4.48
C LEU A 4 -2.66 24.87 -4.86
N LYS A 5 -1.86 25.95 -4.88
CA LYS A 5 -2.32 27.35 -5.08
C LYS A 5 -3.32 27.58 -6.23
N ASN A 6 -3.45 26.63 -7.17
CA ASN A 6 -4.32 26.68 -8.34
C ASN A 6 -5.59 25.81 -8.25
N GLY A 7 -5.98 25.30 -7.07
CA GLY A 7 -7.19 24.45 -6.91
C GLY A 7 -6.98 22.97 -7.29
N ILE A 8 -5.75 22.55 -7.53
CA ILE A 8 -5.41 21.17 -7.90
C ILE A 8 -5.33 20.29 -6.64
N LYS A 9 -6.10 19.20 -6.63
CA LYS A 9 -6.03 18.15 -5.61
C LYS A 9 -4.98 17.11 -6.00
N VAL A 10 -4.10 16.74 -5.08
CA VAL A 10 -3.07 15.73 -5.30
C VAL A 10 -3.47 14.43 -4.60
N ARG A 11 -3.35 13.31 -5.33
CA ARG A 11 -3.52 11.97 -4.76
C ARG A 11 -2.16 11.29 -4.60
N GLY A 12 -1.82 10.90 -3.38
CA GLY A 12 -0.68 10.04 -3.09
C GLY A 12 -1.08 8.58 -3.22
N ASN A 13 -0.28 7.76 -3.91
CA ASN A 13 -0.44 6.30 -3.90
C ASN A 13 0.83 5.67 -3.33
N TYR A 14 0.64 4.81 -2.33
CA TYR A 14 1.71 4.16 -1.60
C TYR A 14 1.64 2.66 -1.84
N VAL A 15 2.75 2.10 -2.30
CA VAL A 15 2.91 0.67 -2.54
C VAL A 15 3.56 0.03 -1.31
N ILE A 16 2.95 -1.02 -0.80
CA ILE A 16 3.31 -1.69 0.46
C ILE A 16 3.96 -3.04 0.12
N PRO A 17 5.27 -3.19 0.29
CA PRO A 17 5.96 -4.46 0.10
C PRO A 17 5.56 -5.52 1.13
N PRO A 18 5.72 -6.82 0.81
CA PRO A 18 5.46 -7.90 1.76
C PRO A 18 6.45 -7.90 2.94
N TYR A 19 7.64 -7.35 2.74
CA TYR A 19 8.72 -7.38 3.72
C TYR A 19 8.65 -6.24 4.76
N TYR A 20 7.62 -5.40 4.72
CA TYR A 20 7.42 -4.34 5.70
C TYR A 20 7.35 -4.89 7.13
N THR A 21 8.11 -4.25 8.01
CA THR A 21 8.08 -4.43 9.46
C THR A 21 7.14 -3.41 10.09
N GLU A 22 6.86 -3.57 11.39
CA GLU A 22 6.11 -2.57 12.17
C GLU A 22 6.74 -1.17 12.10
N LYS A 23 8.08 -1.08 12.01
CA LYS A 23 8.79 0.20 11.89
C LYS A 23 8.52 0.87 10.54
N ASP A 24 8.46 0.09 9.47
CA ASP A 24 8.16 0.60 8.12
C ASP A 24 6.72 1.12 8.05
N PHE A 25 5.77 0.37 8.62
CA PHE A 25 4.38 0.82 8.73
C PHE A 25 4.23 2.09 9.59
N ALA A 26 4.94 2.18 10.71
CA ALA A 26 4.95 3.39 11.55
C ALA A 26 5.52 4.61 10.79
N ALA A 27 6.60 4.42 10.04
CA ALA A 27 7.18 5.46 9.20
C ALA A 27 6.21 5.93 8.10
N LEU A 28 5.56 4.99 7.41
CA LEU A 28 4.58 5.31 6.37
C LEU A 28 3.35 6.04 6.94
N ARG A 29 2.82 5.62 8.09
CA ARG A 29 1.72 6.32 8.79
C ARG A 29 2.09 7.76 9.11
N LYS A 30 3.28 7.97 9.69
CA LYS A 30 3.78 9.30 10.01
C LYS A 30 3.86 10.17 8.75
N PHE A 31 4.51 9.65 7.70
CA PHE A 31 4.65 10.36 6.44
C PHE A 31 3.30 10.71 5.81
N ALA A 32 2.38 9.75 5.74
CA ALA A 32 1.06 9.97 5.16
C ALA A 32 0.22 10.96 5.97
N GLY A 33 0.33 10.97 7.31
CA GLY A 33 -0.36 11.92 8.19
C GLY A 33 0.22 13.34 8.19
N GLU A 34 1.46 13.50 7.73
CA GLU A 34 2.13 14.79 7.54
C GLU A 34 1.95 15.35 6.12
N SER A 35 1.64 14.47 5.15
CA SER A 35 1.47 14.82 3.74
C SER A 35 0.28 15.76 3.48
N THR A 36 0.45 16.66 2.51
CA THR A 36 -0.59 17.60 2.04
C THR A 36 -1.45 17.03 0.91
N VAL A 37 -1.34 15.73 0.62
CA VAL A 37 -2.18 15.07 -0.39
C VAL A 37 -3.65 15.14 0.03
N ALA A 38 -4.52 15.51 -0.91
CA ALA A 38 -5.96 15.57 -0.69
C ALA A 38 -6.56 14.17 -0.53
N LEU A 39 -5.90 13.14 -1.07
CA LEU A 39 -6.32 11.75 -0.98
C LEU A 39 -5.09 10.82 -0.93
N ALA A 40 -5.14 9.79 -0.08
CA ALA A 40 -4.15 8.71 -0.05
C ALA A 40 -4.77 7.39 -0.51
N GLY A 41 -4.02 6.63 -1.32
CA GLY A 41 -4.32 5.26 -1.69
C GLY A 41 -3.21 4.32 -1.25
N TYR A 42 -3.56 3.14 -0.77
CA TYR A 42 -2.62 2.13 -0.28
C TYR A 42 -2.85 0.80 -0.99
N THR A 43 -1.80 0.27 -1.61
CA THR A 43 -1.86 -0.97 -2.39
C THR A 43 -0.70 -1.88 -2.03
N ILE A 44 -0.91 -3.20 -2.03
CA ILE A 44 0.15 -4.18 -1.81
C ILE A 44 0.96 -4.37 -3.09
N LEU A 45 2.29 -4.41 -2.95
CA LEU A 45 3.23 -4.72 -4.02
C LEU A 45 2.91 -6.10 -4.60
N THR A 46 2.37 -6.09 -5.81
CA THR A 46 1.89 -7.31 -6.47
C THR A 46 2.80 -7.62 -7.66
N PRO A 47 3.44 -8.80 -7.71
CA PRO A 47 4.18 -9.25 -8.88
C PRO A 47 3.16 -9.59 -9.97
N MET A 48 2.84 -8.67 -10.87
CA MET A 48 1.83 -8.93 -11.90
C MET A 48 2.39 -9.88 -12.98
N PRO A 49 1.72 -11.01 -13.30
CA PRO A 49 2.18 -11.94 -14.33
C PRO A 49 2.50 -11.21 -15.64
N GLY A 50 3.66 -11.52 -16.23
CA GLY A 50 4.15 -10.85 -17.44
C GLY A 50 5.04 -9.62 -17.19
N THR A 51 5.15 -9.13 -15.94
CA THR A 51 6.10 -8.04 -15.60
C THR A 51 7.48 -8.58 -15.28
N GLN A 52 8.53 -7.77 -15.48
CA GLN A 52 9.89 -8.10 -15.04
C GLN A 52 9.94 -8.45 -13.55
N PHE A 53 9.24 -7.66 -12.73
CA PHE A 53 9.16 -7.88 -11.29
C PHE A 53 8.54 -9.25 -10.93
N TYR A 54 7.57 -9.74 -11.71
CA TYR A 54 7.04 -11.10 -11.52
C TYR A 54 8.09 -12.18 -11.76
N TYR A 55 8.89 -12.05 -12.83
CA TYR A 55 9.94 -13.01 -13.13
C TYR A 55 11.05 -12.96 -12.07
N ASP A 56 11.42 -11.77 -11.61
CA ASP A 56 12.43 -11.58 -10.56
C ASP A 56 12.00 -12.17 -9.22
N GLN A 57 10.70 -12.09 -8.91
CA GLN A 57 10.11 -12.58 -7.66
C GLN A 57 9.49 -13.97 -7.78
N PHE A 58 9.66 -14.68 -8.91
CA PHE A 58 8.92 -15.91 -9.19
C PHE A 58 9.04 -16.95 -8.05
N ASN A 59 10.25 -17.09 -7.49
CA ASN A 59 10.53 -18.03 -6.39
C ASN A 59 10.01 -17.57 -5.02
N ALA A 60 9.64 -16.29 -4.88
CA ALA A 60 9.11 -15.72 -3.64
C ALA A 60 7.58 -15.69 -3.60
N ILE A 61 6.91 -15.97 -4.73
CA ILE A 61 5.46 -16.10 -4.83
C ILE A 61 5.04 -17.42 -4.16
N ILE A 62 4.11 -17.32 -3.22
CA ILE A 62 3.56 -18.46 -2.47
C ILE A 62 2.11 -18.75 -2.85
N ASP A 63 1.49 -17.87 -3.66
CA ASP A 63 0.11 -18.02 -4.12
C ASP A 63 -0.02 -17.61 -5.59
N HIS A 64 -0.36 -18.57 -6.44
CA HIS A 64 -0.52 -18.37 -7.89
C HIS A 64 -1.98 -18.20 -8.33
N GLY A 65 -2.93 -18.11 -7.38
CA GLY A 65 -4.33 -17.89 -7.69
C GLY A 65 -4.57 -16.50 -8.25
N LEU A 66 -4.82 -16.39 -9.56
CA LEU A 66 -4.93 -15.11 -10.27
C LEU A 66 -5.98 -14.14 -9.70
N SER A 67 -7.00 -14.67 -9.01
CA SER A 67 -8.01 -13.85 -8.30
C SER A 67 -7.42 -12.98 -7.17
N LYS A 68 -6.23 -13.32 -6.66
CA LYS A 68 -5.52 -12.57 -5.61
C LYS A 68 -4.59 -11.49 -6.15
N TYR A 69 -4.32 -11.45 -7.45
CA TYR A 69 -3.45 -10.44 -8.07
C TYR A 69 -4.23 -9.14 -8.34
N ASN A 70 -4.71 -8.51 -7.27
CA ASN A 70 -5.66 -7.39 -7.32
C ASN A 70 -5.21 -6.15 -6.52
N PHE A 71 -3.94 -6.09 -6.12
CA PHE A 71 -3.33 -5.02 -5.32
C PHE A 71 -3.82 -4.93 -3.86
N PHE A 72 -4.71 -5.82 -3.41
CA PHE A 72 -5.21 -5.86 -2.03
C PHE A 72 -4.92 -7.17 -1.29
N ASN A 73 -4.45 -8.19 -1.99
CA ASN A 73 -3.93 -9.42 -1.38
C ASN A 73 -2.42 -9.51 -1.56
N CYS A 74 -1.75 -10.09 -0.56
CA CYS A 74 -0.35 -10.45 -0.66
C CYS A 74 -0.22 -11.87 -1.20
N VAL A 75 0.55 -12.04 -2.28
CA VAL A 75 0.84 -13.35 -2.91
C VAL A 75 2.28 -13.83 -2.63
N MET A 76 3.03 -13.08 -1.82
CA MET A 76 4.40 -13.39 -1.41
C MET A 76 4.44 -13.56 0.12
N LYS A 77 5.50 -14.20 0.63
CA LYS A 77 5.69 -14.35 2.09
C LYS A 77 5.93 -12.99 2.76
N THR A 78 5.15 -12.69 3.78
CA THR A 78 5.28 -11.45 4.57
C THR A 78 6.31 -11.58 5.69
N THR A 79 6.96 -10.46 6.07
CA THR A 79 7.84 -10.43 7.26
C THR A 79 7.03 -10.58 8.55
N LEU A 80 5.89 -9.88 8.64
CA LEU A 80 4.95 -10.03 9.74
C LEU A 80 4.05 -11.26 9.52
N PRO A 81 3.45 -11.83 10.58
CA PRO A 81 2.30 -12.71 10.43
C PRO A 81 1.25 -12.07 9.51
N LEU A 82 0.67 -12.86 8.59
CA LEU A 82 -0.16 -12.33 7.50
C LEU A 82 -1.38 -11.53 7.99
N ASP A 83 -2.01 -11.99 9.07
CA ASP A 83 -3.10 -11.30 9.75
C ASP A 83 -2.66 -9.92 10.30
N LYS A 84 -1.48 -9.86 10.92
CA LYS A 84 -0.89 -8.61 11.39
C LYS A 84 -0.52 -7.69 10.23
N TYR A 85 0.06 -8.23 9.16
CA TYR A 85 0.36 -7.47 7.95
C TYR A 85 -0.91 -6.83 7.37
N TYR A 86 -1.99 -7.60 7.20
CA TYR A 86 -3.25 -7.06 6.69
C TYR A 86 -3.89 -6.06 7.65
N LYS A 87 -3.78 -6.28 8.96
CA LYS A 87 -4.20 -5.28 9.94
C LYS A 87 -3.46 -3.96 9.72
N GLU A 88 -2.13 -3.97 9.65
CA GLU A 88 -1.32 -2.77 9.43
C GLU A 88 -1.64 -2.08 8.10
N VAL A 89 -1.86 -2.84 7.01
CA VAL A 89 -2.30 -2.31 5.71
C VAL A 89 -3.67 -1.63 5.83
N SER A 90 -4.62 -2.26 6.52
CA SER A 90 -5.96 -1.70 6.70
C SER A 90 -5.95 -0.43 7.56
N ASP A 91 -5.12 -0.39 8.59
CA ASP A 91 -4.99 0.76 9.49
C ASP A 91 -4.43 2.01 8.76
N LEU A 92 -3.71 1.85 7.65
CA LEU A 92 -3.28 2.98 6.83
C LEU A 92 -4.45 3.76 6.24
N TRP A 93 -5.56 3.10 5.91
CA TRP A 93 -6.77 3.76 5.39
C TRP A 93 -7.51 4.59 6.46
N LEU A 94 -7.16 4.41 7.74
CA LEU A 94 -7.65 5.23 8.85
C LEU A 94 -6.83 6.52 9.01
N VAL A 95 -5.65 6.62 8.42
CA VAL A 95 -4.82 7.84 8.43
C VAL A 95 -5.51 8.89 7.56
N ARG A 96 -6.33 9.73 8.21
CA ARG A 96 -7.09 10.81 7.55
C ARG A 96 -6.63 12.18 8.03
N LYS A 97 -6.29 13.05 7.08
CA LYS A 97 -6.32 14.51 7.26
C LYS A 97 -7.15 15.12 6.12
N GLY A 98 -8.46 15.14 6.30
CA GLY A 98 -9.38 15.74 5.32
C GLY A 98 -10.79 15.19 5.46
N SER A 99 -11.80 16.04 5.20
CA SER A 99 -13.22 15.73 5.27
C SER A 99 -13.78 15.07 4.00
N GLU A 100 -12.94 14.81 3.01
CA GLU A 100 -13.36 14.26 1.73
C GLU A 100 -13.07 12.76 1.70
N THR A 101 -14.15 11.99 1.49
CA THR A 101 -14.11 10.53 1.33
C THR A 101 -14.25 10.24 -0.17
N ILE A 102 -13.65 9.12 -0.62
CA ILE A 102 -13.97 8.52 -1.92
C ILE A 102 -15.46 8.18 -1.97
#